data_AF-A0A956I0P8-F1
#
_entry.id   AF-A0A956I0P8-F1
#
_cell.length_a   1.000
_cell.length_b   1.000
_cell.length_c   1.000
_cell.angle_alpha   90.00
_cell.angle_beta   90.00
_cell.angle_gamma   90.00
#
_symmetry.space_group_name_H-M   'P 1'
#
loop_
_entity.id
_entity.type
_entity.pdbx_description
1 polymer ?
#
loop_
_entity_poly.entity_id
_entity_poly.type
_entity_poly.pdbx_seq_one_letter_code
_entity_poly.pdbx_strand_id
1 'polypeptide(L)'
;GAFSGKDPSKVDRSAAYFTRYVAKNVVAAGLARRCEVQVAYAIGVAKPMGVYVTTFGTGEASDDKIAKSVSRLFDFRPRAIVETLDLLRPIYQKTAAYGHFGRREKTFTWESTDRAEELRADVLGAKASSQVNGTAKKANGAPAKKKSSRRAAKSETGEATA
;
A
#
# COMPACT_ATOMS: atom_id res chain seq x y z
N GLY A 1 5.05 -4.43 -25.04
CA GLY A 1 6.39 -4.23 -25.63
C GLY A 1 7.49 -4.79 -24.74
N ALA A 2 8.76 -4.68 -25.17
CA ALA A 2 9.90 -5.14 -24.39
C ALA A 2 10.11 -4.34 -23.08
N PHE A 3 10.70 -4.96 -22.06
CA PHE A 3 10.98 -4.32 -20.77
C PHE A 3 12.36 -3.66 -20.70
N SER A 4 13.45 -4.40 -20.95
CA SER A 4 14.85 -3.97 -20.76
C SER A 4 15.23 -2.75 -21.61
N GLY A 5 16.16 -1.92 -21.11
CA GLY A 5 16.64 -0.70 -21.79
C GLY A 5 15.72 0.52 -21.72
N LYS A 6 14.50 0.40 -21.18
CA LYS A 6 13.53 1.51 -21.05
C LYS A 6 13.52 2.11 -19.66
N ASP A 7 13.46 3.43 -19.52
CA ASP A 7 13.15 4.06 -18.23
C ASP A 7 11.64 3.93 -17.90
N PRO A 8 11.21 4.17 -16.64
CA PRO A 8 9.85 3.84 -16.23
C PRO A 8 8.78 4.81 -16.73
N SER A 9 9.13 5.88 -17.48
CA SER A 9 8.13 6.65 -18.24
C SER A 9 7.50 5.83 -19.38
N LYS A 10 8.16 4.73 -19.80
CA LYS A 10 7.66 3.86 -20.87
C LYS A 10 6.69 2.85 -20.26
N VAL A 11 5.40 3.05 -20.54
CA VAL A 11 4.30 2.24 -20.00
C VAL A 11 4.42 0.74 -20.30
N ASP A 12 5.15 0.36 -21.36
CA ASP A 12 5.52 -1.04 -21.62
C ASP A 12 6.12 -1.74 -20.39
N ARG A 13 6.96 -1.03 -19.61
CA ARG A 13 7.56 -1.56 -18.38
C ARG A 13 6.72 -1.23 -17.17
N SER A 14 6.45 0.06 -16.94
CA SER A 14 5.83 0.52 -15.69
C SER A 14 4.41 -0.02 -15.53
N ALA A 15 3.59 0.02 -16.59
CA ALA A 15 2.24 -0.52 -16.52
C ALA A 15 2.23 -2.05 -16.41
N ALA A 16 3.15 -2.76 -17.07
CA ALA A 16 3.26 -4.22 -16.93
C ALA A 16 3.66 -4.64 -15.50
N TYR A 17 4.55 -3.90 -14.85
CA TYR A 17 4.87 -4.11 -13.44
C TYR A 17 3.67 -3.80 -12.54
N PHE A 18 2.94 -2.74 -12.85
CA PHE A 18 1.79 -2.34 -12.07
C PHE A 18 0.61 -3.31 -12.21
N THR A 19 0.33 -3.83 -13.41
CA THR A 19 -0.70 -4.87 -13.59
C THR A 19 -0.31 -6.16 -12.88
N ARG A 20 0.98 -6.53 -12.85
CA ARG A 20 1.48 -7.61 -11.99
C ARG A 20 1.20 -7.36 -10.52
N TYR A 21 1.54 -6.17 -10.02
CA TYR A 21 1.30 -5.76 -8.65
C TYR A 21 -0.19 -5.86 -8.28
N VAL A 22 -1.07 -5.33 -9.12
CA VAL A 22 -2.53 -5.38 -8.93
C VAL A 22 -3.03 -6.83 -8.94
N ALA A 23 -2.70 -7.61 -9.97
CA ALA A 23 -3.14 -9.01 -10.08
C ALA A 23 -2.68 -9.85 -8.89
N LYS A 24 -1.45 -9.62 -8.41
CA LYS A 24 -0.92 -10.29 -7.23
C LYS A 24 -1.67 -9.90 -5.96
N ASN A 25 -2.00 -8.61 -5.79
CA ASN A 25 -2.83 -8.14 -4.68
C ASN A 25 -4.25 -8.72 -4.73
N VAL A 26 -4.87 -8.86 -5.90
CA VAL A 26 -6.19 -9.52 -6.06
C VAL A 26 -6.14 -10.97 -5.56
N VAL A 27 -5.12 -11.73 -5.97
CA VAL A 27 -4.97 -13.13 -5.54
C VAL A 27 -4.61 -13.22 -4.06
N ALA A 28 -3.71 -12.38 -3.56
CA ALA A 28 -3.32 -12.35 -2.15
C ALA A 28 -4.47 -11.91 -1.22
N ALA A 29 -5.37 -11.07 -1.71
CA ALA A 29 -6.60 -10.67 -1.03
C ALA A 29 -7.61 -11.83 -0.92
N GLY A 30 -7.34 -13.00 -1.53
CA GLY A 30 -8.26 -14.11 -1.60
C GLY A 30 -9.55 -13.76 -2.37
N LEU A 31 -9.45 -12.86 -3.35
CA LEU A 31 -10.58 -12.48 -4.20
C LEU A 31 -10.69 -13.37 -5.43
N ALA A 32 -9.61 -14.04 -5.82
CA ALA A 32 -9.59 -15.01 -6.91
C ALA A 32 -8.39 -15.97 -6.78
N ARG A 33 -8.46 -17.15 -7.41
CA ARG A 33 -7.29 -18.06 -7.51
C ARG A 33 -6.38 -17.70 -8.68
N ARG A 34 -6.93 -17.11 -9.73
CA ARG A 34 -6.20 -16.61 -10.91
C ARG A 34 -6.79 -15.25 -11.30
N CYS A 35 -5.94 -14.33 -11.71
CA CYS A 35 -6.34 -12.99 -12.10
C CYS A 35 -5.45 -12.50 -13.25
N GLU A 36 -6.06 -11.95 -14.27
CA GLU A 36 -5.40 -11.19 -15.33
C GLU A 36 -5.90 -9.75 -15.31
N VAL A 37 -4.98 -8.79 -15.48
CA VAL A 37 -5.28 -7.36 -15.55
C VAL A 37 -4.71 -6.82 -16.85
N GLN A 38 -5.55 -6.20 -17.64
CA GLN A 38 -5.19 -5.55 -18.89
C GLN A 38 -5.38 -4.04 -18.76
N VAL A 39 -4.44 -3.28 -19.34
CA VAL A 39 -4.51 -1.82 -19.40
C VAL A 39 -4.03 -1.33 -20.76
N ALA A 40 -4.66 -0.28 -21.27
CA ALA A 40 -4.30 0.35 -22.54
C ALA A 40 -4.08 1.86 -22.37
N TYR A 41 -3.13 2.42 -23.11
CA TYR A 41 -2.80 3.85 -23.09
C TYR A 41 -2.76 4.40 -24.52
N ALA A 42 -3.15 5.65 -24.66
CA ALA A 42 -2.85 6.46 -25.83
C ALA A 42 -1.62 7.34 -25.55
N ILE A 43 -0.78 7.58 -26.56
CA ILE A 43 0.42 8.41 -26.41
C ILE A 43 0.03 9.83 -25.96
N GLY A 44 0.73 10.35 -24.94
CA GLY A 44 0.45 11.68 -24.37
C GLY A 44 -0.75 11.76 -23.43
N VAL A 45 -1.52 10.67 -23.26
CA VAL A 45 -2.68 10.64 -22.35
C VAL A 45 -2.29 9.98 -21.03
N ALA A 46 -2.44 10.72 -19.92
CA ALA A 46 -2.06 10.23 -18.60
C ALA A 46 -2.98 9.12 -18.08
N LYS A 47 -4.30 9.23 -18.27
CA LYS A 47 -5.26 8.22 -17.85
C LYS A 47 -5.29 7.05 -18.84
N PRO A 48 -5.42 5.80 -18.38
CA PRO A 48 -5.59 4.68 -19.29
C PRO A 48 -6.92 4.79 -20.06
N MET A 49 -6.96 4.24 -21.26
CA MET A 49 -8.19 4.12 -22.06
C MET A 49 -9.15 3.08 -21.48
N GLY A 50 -8.63 2.10 -20.75
CA GLY A 50 -9.41 1.11 -20.04
C GLY A 50 -8.53 0.28 -19.11
N VAL A 51 -9.16 -0.22 -18.03
CA VAL A 51 -8.61 -1.22 -17.12
C VAL A 51 -9.59 -2.38 -17.08
N TYR A 52 -9.14 -3.56 -17.46
CA TYR A 52 -9.96 -4.77 -17.52
C TYR A 52 -9.39 -5.82 -16.57
N VAL A 53 -10.27 -6.54 -15.89
CA VAL A 53 -9.92 -7.62 -14.97
C VAL A 53 -10.67 -8.86 -15.39
N THR A 54 -9.99 -10.01 -15.42
CA THR A 54 -10.67 -11.30 -15.49
C THR A 54 -10.13 -12.28 -14.46
N THR A 55 -11.03 -12.98 -13.78
CA THR A 55 -10.69 -14.00 -12.78
C THR A 55 -10.84 -15.43 -13.29
N PHE A 56 -11.16 -15.61 -14.57
CA PHE A 56 -11.36 -16.91 -15.21
C PHE A 56 -12.36 -17.81 -14.45
N GLY A 57 -13.42 -17.22 -13.90
CA GLY A 57 -14.43 -17.95 -13.11
C GLY A 57 -13.96 -18.40 -11.73
N THR A 58 -12.83 -17.88 -11.23
CA THR A 58 -12.30 -18.20 -9.90
C THR A 58 -12.52 -17.11 -8.86
N GLY A 59 -13.24 -16.04 -9.22
CA GLY A 59 -13.48 -14.88 -8.37
C GLY A 59 -14.56 -15.13 -7.31
N GLU A 60 -14.34 -14.56 -6.13
CA GLU A 60 -15.33 -14.47 -5.03
C GLU A 60 -16.37 -13.36 -5.28
N ALA A 61 -16.12 -12.50 -6.27
CA ALA A 61 -17.00 -11.44 -6.75
C ALA A 61 -16.93 -11.36 -8.28
N SER A 62 -17.89 -10.68 -8.90
CA SER A 62 -17.86 -10.48 -10.35
C SER A 62 -16.61 -9.71 -10.79
N ASP A 63 -16.10 -10.05 -11.97
CA ASP A 63 -14.95 -9.39 -12.59
C ASP A 63 -15.17 -7.86 -12.66
N ASP A 64 -16.38 -7.41 -12.98
CA ASP A 64 -16.76 -5.99 -12.99
C ASP A 64 -16.65 -5.32 -11.61
N LYS A 65 -17.02 -6.02 -10.53
CA LYS A 65 -16.92 -5.47 -9.17
C LYS A 65 -15.45 -5.30 -8.80
N ILE A 66 -14.63 -6.31 -9.08
CA ILE A 66 -13.18 -6.26 -8.84
C ILE A 66 -12.55 -5.15 -9.69
N ALA A 67 -12.90 -5.05 -10.97
CA ALA A 67 -12.39 -4.01 -11.88
C ALA A 67 -12.72 -2.58 -11.40
N LYS A 68 -13.94 -2.35 -10.90
CA LYS A 68 -14.36 -1.07 -10.32
C LYS A 68 -13.55 -0.70 -9.08
N SER A 69 -13.34 -1.66 -8.18
CA SER A 69 -12.50 -1.49 -7.00
C SER A 69 -11.04 -1.23 -7.38
N VAL A 70 -10.50 -1.98 -8.34
CA VAL A 70 -9.14 -1.78 -8.87
C VAL A 70 -8.98 -0.37 -9.43
N SER A 71 -9.92 0.09 -10.26
CA SER A 71 -9.87 1.43 -10.88
C SER A 71 -10.00 2.57 -9.87
N ARG A 72 -10.60 2.31 -8.70
CA ARG A 72 -10.74 3.27 -7.60
C ARG A 72 -9.50 3.31 -6.70
N LEU A 73 -8.93 2.15 -6.41
CA LEU A 73 -7.86 1.99 -5.43
C LEU A 73 -6.46 2.07 -6.02
N PHE A 74 -6.29 1.84 -7.31
CA PHE A 74 -4.98 1.85 -7.96
C PHE A 74 -4.94 2.93 -9.05
N ASP A 75 -3.99 3.86 -8.94
CA ASP A 75 -3.83 4.92 -9.92
C ASP A 75 -2.91 4.48 -11.06
N PHE A 76 -3.52 4.22 -12.22
CA PHE A 76 -2.82 3.76 -13.42
C PHE A 76 -2.15 4.89 -14.21
N ARG A 77 -2.09 6.14 -13.73
CA ARG A 77 -1.32 7.19 -14.43
C ARG A 77 0.18 6.86 -14.36
N PRO A 78 0.96 7.02 -15.45
CA PRO A 78 2.37 6.65 -15.47
C PRO A 78 3.20 7.24 -14.32
N ARG A 79 2.95 8.50 -13.97
CA ARG A 79 3.60 9.15 -12.83
C ARG A 79 3.25 8.50 -11.49
N ALA A 80 1.97 8.24 -11.25
CA ALA A 80 1.52 7.60 -10.02
C ALA A 80 2.11 6.19 -9.88
N ILE A 81 2.17 5.42 -10.98
CA ILE A 81 2.82 4.10 -10.99
C ILE A 81 4.30 4.20 -10.57
N VAL A 82 5.02 5.17 -11.12
CA VAL A 82 6.44 5.39 -10.80
C VAL A 82 6.63 5.71 -9.31
N GLU A 83 5.74 6.52 -8.74
CA GLU A 83 5.76 6.91 -7.33
C GLU A 83 5.38 5.72 -6.42
N THR A 84 4.27 5.02 -6.72
CA THR A 84 3.80 3.87 -5.94
C THR A 84 4.81 2.73 -5.89
N LEU A 85 5.47 2.43 -7.02
CA LEU A 85 6.44 1.34 -7.10
C LEU A 85 7.88 1.80 -6.88
N ASP A 86 8.12 3.08 -6.58
CA ASP A 86 9.47 3.63 -6.36
C ASP A 86 10.42 3.23 -7.50
N LEU A 87 10.07 3.58 -8.74
CA LEU A 87 10.77 3.08 -9.94
C LEU A 87 12.00 3.91 -10.35
N LEU A 88 12.20 5.10 -9.79
CA LEU A 88 13.34 5.98 -10.12
C LEU A 88 14.61 5.60 -9.35
N ARG A 89 15.02 4.33 -9.49
CA ARG A 89 16.20 3.76 -8.83
C ARG A 89 16.93 2.80 -9.77
N PRO A 90 18.24 2.56 -9.56
CA PRO A 90 19.01 1.63 -10.38
C PRO A 90 18.75 0.16 -9.99
N ILE A 91 17.52 -0.33 -10.19
CA ILE A 91 17.06 -1.66 -9.73
C ILE A 91 16.91 -2.72 -10.84
N TYR A 92 17.11 -2.35 -12.10
CA TYR A 92 16.64 -3.15 -13.25
C TYR A 92 17.61 -4.21 -13.76
N GLN A 93 18.90 -4.13 -13.45
CA GLN A 93 19.88 -5.10 -13.99
C GLN A 93 19.53 -6.53 -13.61
N LYS A 94 19.06 -6.75 -12.39
CA LYS A 94 18.67 -8.08 -11.89
C LYS A 94 17.45 -8.66 -12.59
N THR A 95 16.58 -7.83 -13.18
CA THR A 95 15.38 -8.30 -13.88
C THR A 95 15.67 -8.81 -15.30
N ALA A 96 16.84 -8.46 -15.87
CA ALA A 96 17.17 -8.77 -17.27
C ALA A 96 17.41 -10.26 -17.55
N ALA A 97 17.56 -11.08 -16.50
CA ALA A 97 17.64 -12.53 -16.58
C ALA A 97 16.71 -13.17 -15.52
N TYR A 98 16.29 -14.41 -15.79
CA TYR A 98 15.44 -15.21 -14.89
C TYR A 98 14.06 -14.62 -14.57
N GLY A 99 13.58 -13.74 -15.45
CA GLY A 99 12.23 -13.19 -15.40
C GLY A 99 12.07 -11.98 -14.47
N HIS A 100 11.09 -11.14 -14.80
CA HIS A 100 10.76 -9.91 -14.07
C HIS A 100 9.79 -10.15 -12.89
N PHE A 101 9.09 -11.28 -12.89
CA PHE A 101 7.98 -11.57 -11.98
C PHE A 101 8.21 -12.87 -11.19
N GLY A 102 7.55 -12.98 -10.04
CA GLY A 102 7.59 -14.18 -9.18
C GLY A 102 8.84 -14.30 -8.29
N ARG A 103 9.72 -13.30 -8.31
CA ARG A 103 10.97 -13.27 -7.53
C ARG A 103 10.81 -12.37 -6.30
N ARG A 104 11.33 -12.83 -5.15
CA ARG A 104 11.19 -12.14 -3.86
C ARG A 104 12.40 -11.27 -3.51
N GLU A 105 12.81 -10.42 -4.44
CA GLU A 105 13.88 -9.45 -4.18
C GLU A 105 13.31 -8.17 -3.58
N LYS A 106 14.01 -7.59 -2.59
CA LYS A 106 13.59 -6.35 -1.92
C LYS A 106 13.40 -5.18 -2.89
N THR A 107 14.11 -5.18 -4.02
CA THR A 107 14.03 -4.15 -5.05
C THR A 107 12.80 -4.28 -5.95
N PHE A 108 12.13 -5.43 -5.97
CA PHE A 108 10.97 -5.68 -6.85
C PHE A 108 9.67 -5.33 -6.11
N THR A 109 9.46 -4.03 -5.95
CA THR A 109 8.29 -3.45 -5.27
C THR A 109 6.95 -3.92 -5.85
N TRP A 110 6.90 -4.21 -7.16
CA TRP A 110 5.72 -4.77 -7.82
C TRP A 110 5.35 -6.19 -7.39
N GLU A 111 6.20 -6.87 -6.62
CA GLU A 111 5.89 -8.16 -6.01
C GLU A 111 5.31 -8.02 -4.58
N SER A 112 5.12 -6.81 -4.07
CA SER A 112 4.44 -6.57 -2.79
C SER A 112 2.94 -6.89 -2.86
N THR A 113 2.34 -7.21 -1.71
CA THR A 113 0.90 -7.50 -1.53
C THR A 113 0.30 -6.66 -0.41
N ASP A 114 0.82 -5.45 -0.23
CA ASP A 114 0.47 -4.50 0.83
C ASP A 114 -0.94 -3.90 0.69
N ARG A 115 -1.53 -3.93 -0.51
CA ARG A 115 -2.88 -3.42 -0.80
C ARG A 115 -3.96 -4.50 -0.76
N ALA A 116 -3.59 -5.75 -0.46
CA ALA A 116 -4.50 -6.88 -0.53
C ALA A 116 -5.69 -6.74 0.43
N GLU A 117 -5.44 -6.33 1.68
CA GLU A 117 -6.50 -6.21 2.69
C GLU A 117 -7.48 -5.07 2.37
N GLU A 118 -6.97 -3.91 1.97
CA GLU A 118 -7.79 -2.78 1.54
C GLU A 118 -8.66 -3.14 0.33
N LEU A 119 -8.08 -3.83 -0.65
CA LEU A 119 -8.82 -4.30 -1.81
C LEU A 119 -9.91 -5.31 -1.43
N ARG A 120 -9.61 -6.24 -0.52
CA ARG A 120 -10.59 -7.21 0.00
C ARG A 120 -11.76 -6.50 0.66
N ALA A 121 -11.47 -5.56 1.56
CA ALA A 121 -12.47 -4.81 2.31
C ALA A 121 -13.37 -3.97 1.39
N ASP A 122 -12.80 -3.36 0.35
CA ASP A 122 -13.55 -2.57 -0.62
C ASP A 122 -14.43 -3.43 -1.55
N VAL A 123 -13.99 -4.64 -1.91
CA VAL A 123 -14.77 -5.56 -2.78
C VAL A 123 -15.85 -6.33 -2.02
N LEU A 124 -15.54 -6.89 -0.85
CA LEU A 124 -16.47 -7.75 -0.09
C LEU A 124 -17.21 -7.01 1.04
N GLY A 125 -16.84 -5.76 1.30
CA GLY A 125 -17.22 -5.03 2.51
C GLY A 125 -16.31 -5.42 3.68
N ALA A 126 -16.10 -4.48 4.61
CA ALA A 126 -15.45 -4.80 5.87
C ALA A 126 -16.31 -5.85 6.59
N LYS A 127 -15.77 -7.06 6.82
CA LYS A 127 -16.27 -7.85 7.93
C LYS A 127 -16.06 -6.99 9.16
N ALA A 128 -17.12 -6.74 9.93
CA ALA A 128 -16.99 -6.07 11.23
C ALA A 128 -15.85 -6.76 11.97
N SER A 129 -14.74 -6.06 12.13
CA SER A 129 -13.58 -6.54 12.86
C SER A 129 -14.10 -6.93 14.24
N SER A 130 -14.11 -8.24 14.52
CA SER A 130 -14.42 -8.77 15.84
C SER A 130 -13.51 -8.07 16.84
N GLN A 131 -14.14 -7.37 17.78
CA GLN A 131 -13.46 -6.78 18.92
C GLN A 131 -12.54 -7.81 19.57
N VAL A 132 -11.24 -7.52 19.60
CA VAL A 132 -10.38 -8.10 20.63
C VAL A 132 -10.63 -7.26 21.89
N ASN A 133 -11.66 -7.65 22.64
CA ASN A 133 -11.86 -7.20 24.01
C ASN A 133 -11.13 -8.16 24.95
N GLY A 134 -10.16 -7.64 25.70
CA GLY A 134 -9.91 -8.06 27.07
C GLY A 134 -8.62 -8.83 27.35
N THR A 135 -7.59 -8.10 27.79
CA THR A 135 -7.06 -8.34 29.14
C THR A 135 -6.83 -7.01 29.82
N ALA A 136 -7.80 -6.62 30.64
CA ALA A 136 -7.66 -5.56 31.63
C ALA A 136 -6.60 -5.99 32.66
N LYS A 137 -5.47 -5.28 32.70
CA LYS A 137 -4.53 -5.38 33.83
C LYS A 137 -5.06 -4.46 34.94
N LYS A 138 -5.59 -5.08 36.00
CA LYS A 138 -5.96 -4.43 37.26
C LYS A 138 -4.79 -3.58 37.77
N ALA A 139 -5.02 -2.28 37.99
CA ALA A 139 -4.25 -1.49 38.93
C ALA A 139 -5.18 -1.10 40.08
N ASN A 140 -4.98 -1.74 41.23
CA ASN A 140 -5.56 -1.35 42.51
C ASN A 140 -4.91 -0.04 42.98
N GLY A 141 -5.71 0.87 43.53
CA GLY A 141 -5.21 1.98 44.35
C GLY A 141 -6.09 3.23 44.32
N ALA A 142 -7.11 3.28 45.18
CA ALA A 142 -7.84 4.50 45.55
C ALA A 142 -7.33 4.99 46.94
N PRO A 143 -7.85 6.08 47.53
CA PRO A 143 -7.70 7.50 47.15
C PRO A 143 -7.29 8.38 48.38
N ALA A 144 -6.92 9.67 48.21
CA ALA A 144 -7.24 10.74 49.19
C ALA A 144 -6.79 12.15 48.77
N LYS A 145 -7.60 13.15 49.15
CA LYS A 145 -7.46 14.60 48.90
C LYS A 145 -6.89 15.37 50.12
N LYS A 146 -6.17 16.47 49.80
CA LYS A 146 -6.09 17.81 50.46
C LYS A 146 -5.49 18.00 51.88
N LYS A 147 -4.53 18.96 51.99
CA LYS A 147 -4.54 20.27 52.72
C LYS A 147 -3.08 20.73 52.94
N SER A 148 -2.63 21.89 52.41
CA SER A 148 -2.65 23.25 52.98
C SER A 148 -1.86 23.47 54.29
N SER A 149 -0.68 24.12 54.22
CA SER A 149 -0.15 25.14 55.17
C SER A 149 1.28 25.55 54.72
N ARG A 150 1.53 26.81 54.30
CA ARG A 150 1.93 28.04 55.02
C ARG A 150 3.46 28.24 55.22
N ARG A 151 3.93 29.40 54.70
CA ARG A 151 5.02 30.33 55.14
C ARG A 151 6.49 29.90 54.94
N ALA A 152 7.24 30.65 54.11
CA ALA A 152 8.07 31.85 54.39
C ALA A 152 9.51 31.44 54.81
N ALA A 153 10.62 32.04 54.38
CA ALA A 153 10.95 33.40 53.95
C ALA A 153 12.30 33.42 53.16
N LYS A 154 12.57 34.56 52.48
CA LYS A 154 13.84 35.36 52.39
C LYS A 154 15.20 34.62 52.37
N SER A 155 16.24 35.00 51.62
CA SER A 155 16.66 36.26 50.98
C SER A 155 18.02 36.03 50.30
N GLU A 156 18.36 36.89 49.31
CA GLU A 156 19.73 37.38 48.99
C GLU A 156 20.74 36.35 48.41
N THR A 157 21.70 36.62 47.51
CA THR A 157 22.27 37.83 46.90
C THR A 157 23.24 37.39 45.77
N GLY A 158 23.44 38.26 44.77
CA GLY A 158 24.67 38.40 43.95
C GLY A 158 24.99 37.28 42.95
N GLU A 159 25.77 37.45 41.90
CA GLU A 159 26.54 38.55 41.29
C GLU A 159 27.11 37.92 39.99
N ALA A 160 26.74 38.41 38.80
CA ALA A 160 27.56 39.17 37.85
C ALA A 160 28.93 38.57 37.41
N THR A 161 29.09 38.48 36.07
CA THR A 161 30.32 38.35 35.25
C THR A 161 31.02 36.98 35.24
N ALA A 162 31.52 36.45 34.12
CA ALA A 162 31.98 37.04 32.85
C ALA A 162 31.58 36.17 31.63
#